data_AF-A0A9D9JLS3-F1
#
_entry.id   AF-A0A9D9JLS3-F1
#
_cell.length_a   1.000
_cell.length_b   1.000
_cell.length_c   1.000
_cell.angle_alpha   90.00
_cell.angle_beta   90.00
_cell.angle_gamma   90.00
#
_symmetry.space_group_name_H-M   'P 1'
#
loop_
_entity.id
_entity.type
_entity.pdbx_description
1 polymer ?
#
loop_
_entity_poly.entity_id
_entity_poly.type
_entity_poly.pdbx_seq_one_letter_code
_entity_poly.pdbx_strand_id
1 'polypeptide(L)'
;ANSRCMFAWAFDRLLPEKLAEVNERTGSPVVAILLSAIGAELFLIVFTFWGNTATFFGGSTLGYLLAFGTTALAGLLWPLLRPDSFRRSPAAVQLFGLPLIQIAGAGTLLYFAFLFWAFLTNPAFGLARLGLVGFALYWLVGLGIFVIAWQVRRAQGIDLSLVYREVPAE
;
A
#
# COMPACT_ATOMS: atom_id res chain seq x y z
N ALA A 1 6.54 -9.20 -7.40
CA ALA A 1 6.22 -8.48 -6.15
C ALA A 1 4.73 -8.53 -5.85
N ASN A 2 3.88 -8.06 -6.77
CA ASN A 2 2.42 -7.98 -6.60
C ASN A 2 1.74 -9.31 -6.20
N SER A 3 2.14 -10.43 -6.81
CA SER A 3 1.58 -11.76 -6.47
C SER A 3 1.85 -12.19 -5.02
N ARG A 4 3.01 -11.83 -4.45
CA ARG A 4 3.35 -12.14 -3.04
C ARG A 4 2.53 -11.29 -2.08
N CYS A 5 2.29 -10.02 -2.40
CA CYS A 5 1.42 -9.16 -1.59
C CYS A 5 -0.04 -9.66 -1.61
N MET A 6 -0.55 -10.06 -2.78
CA MET A 6 -1.90 -10.61 -2.89
C MET A 6 -2.07 -11.92 -2.11
N PHE A 7 -1.05 -12.78 -2.13
CA PHE A 7 -1.03 -14.00 -1.34
C PHE A 7 -1.04 -13.68 0.17
N ALA A 8 -0.20 -12.75 0.63
CA ALA A 8 -0.18 -12.32 2.03
C ALA A 8 -1.52 -11.73 2.47
N TRP A 9 -2.13 -10.87 1.65
CA TRP A 9 -3.46 -10.30 1.97
C TRP A 9 -4.56 -11.35 1.96
N ALA A 10 -4.50 -12.36 1.09
CA ALA A 10 -5.43 -13.48 1.12
C ALA A 10 -5.20 -14.38 2.36
N PHE A 11 -3.95 -14.56 2.80
CA PHE A 11 -3.62 -15.25 4.05
C PHE A 11 -4.13 -14.50 5.29
N ASP A 12 -4.01 -13.17 5.29
CA ASP A 12 -4.63 -12.28 6.29
C ASP A 12 -6.17 -12.30 6.21
N ARG A 13 -6.74 -13.03 5.24
CA ARG A 13 -8.16 -13.13 4.87
C ARG A 13 -8.74 -11.85 4.25
N LEU A 14 -7.93 -10.81 4.02
CA LEU A 14 -8.31 -9.51 3.43
C LEU A 14 -8.87 -9.65 2.03
N LEU A 15 -8.36 -10.60 1.27
CA LEU A 15 -8.84 -10.93 -0.07
C LEU A 15 -9.46 -12.34 -0.10
N PRO A 16 -10.34 -12.62 -1.07
CA PRO A 16 -10.87 -13.96 -1.29
C PRO A 16 -9.75 -15.01 -1.38
N GLU A 17 -9.95 -16.17 -0.74
CA GLU A 17 -8.97 -17.27 -0.72
C GLU A 17 -8.58 -17.75 -2.13
N LYS A 18 -9.49 -17.62 -3.11
CA LYS A 18 -9.23 -17.91 -4.54
C LYS A 18 -8.08 -17.10 -5.14
N LEU A 19 -7.70 -15.96 -4.55
CA LEU A 19 -6.55 -15.18 -5.00
C LEU A 19 -5.21 -15.70 -4.44
N ALA A 20 -5.24 -16.51 -3.38
CA ALA A 20 -4.08 -17.26 -2.91
C ALA A 20 -3.95 -18.64 -3.56
N GLU A 21 -4.96 -19.10 -4.30
CA GLU A 21 -4.96 -20.43 -4.92
C GLU A 21 -3.89 -20.52 -6.01
N VAL A 22 -2.95 -21.46 -5.82
CA VAL A 22 -1.86 -21.74 -6.75
C VAL A 22 -2.26 -22.93 -7.61
N ASN A 23 -2.14 -22.79 -8.93
CA ASN A 23 -2.45 -23.90 -9.83
C ASN A 23 -1.36 -24.99 -9.71
N GLU A 24 -1.77 -26.24 -9.47
CA GLU A 24 -0.87 -27.38 -9.27
C GLU A 24 0.04 -27.67 -10.47
N ARG A 25 -0.38 -27.37 -11.71
CA ARG A 25 0.43 -27.61 -12.92
C ARG A 25 1.47 -26.53 -13.17
N THR A 26 1.15 -25.26 -12.90
CA THR A 26 2.03 -24.13 -13.22
C THR A 26 2.80 -23.60 -12.01
N GLY A 27 2.43 -24.02 -10.79
CA GLY A 27 3.01 -23.52 -9.54
C GLY A 27 2.78 -22.02 -9.33
N SER A 28 1.81 -21.41 -10.03
CA SER A 28 1.58 -19.97 -10.02
C SER A 28 0.13 -19.61 -9.65
N PRO A 29 -0.10 -18.48 -8.95
CA PRO A 29 -1.45 -18.03 -8.59
C PRO A 29 -2.13 -17.35 -9.79
N VAL A 30 -2.65 -18.18 -10.72
CA VAL A 30 -3.18 -17.74 -12.02
C VAL A 30 -4.30 -16.71 -11.88
N VAL A 31 -5.20 -16.88 -10.91
CA VAL A 31 -6.32 -15.95 -10.66
C VAL A 31 -5.81 -14.56 -10.27
N ALA A 32 -4.81 -14.48 -9.38
CA ALA A 32 -4.20 -13.22 -8.97
C ALA A 32 -3.46 -12.53 -10.12
N ILE A 33 -2.78 -13.31 -10.97
CA ILE A 33 -2.08 -12.81 -12.16
C ILE A 33 -3.09 -12.22 -13.15
N LEU A 34 -4.16 -12.95 -13.47
CA LEU A 34 -5.20 -12.47 -14.39
C LEU A 34 -5.89 -11.22 -13.87
N LEU A 35 -6.23 -11.18 -12.59
CA LEU A 35 -6.84 -10.01 -11.98
C LEU A 35 -5.91 -8.79 -12.03
N SER A 36 -4.61 -8.99 -11.75
CA SER A 36 -3.60 -7.93 -11.88
C SER A 36 -3.43 -7.46 -13.31
N ALA A 37 -3.41 -8.38 -14.28
CA ALA A 37 -3.25 -8.08 -15.69
C ALA A 37 -4.45 -7.29 -16.23
N ILE A 38 -5.67 -7.74 -15.93
CA ILE A 38 -6.90 -7.04 -16.33
C ILE A 38 -6.93 -5.64 -15.71
N GLY A 39 -6.62 -5.51 -14.42
CA GLY A 39 -6.55 -4.21 -13.75
C GLY A 39 -5.53 -3.28 -14.41
N ALA A 40 -4.31 -3.77 -14.64
CA ALA A 40 -3.25 -3.00 -15.28
C ALA A 40 -3.63 -2.55 -16.70
N GLU A 41 -4.22 -3.46 -17.50
CA GLU A 41 -4.66 -3.17 -18.87
C GLU A 41 -5.78 -2.13 -18.90
N LEU A 42 -6.76 -2.23 -18.00
CA LEU A 42 -7.84 -1.24 -17.89
C LEU A 42 -7.30 0.15 -17.54
N PHE A 43 -6.37 0.23 -16.57
CA PHE A 43 -5.70 1.48 -16.24
C PHE A 43 -4.90 2.02 -17.43
N LEU A 44 -4.17 1.16 -18.15
CA LEU A 44 -3.41 1.55 -19.34
C LEU A 44 -4.32 2.13 -20.42
N ILE A 45 -5.44 1.48 -20.73
CA ILE A 45 -6.44 1.94 -21.69
C ILE A 45 -6.99 3.32 -21.26
N VAL A 46 -7.40 3.48 -20.00
CA VAL A 46 -7.94 4.74 -19.49
C VAL A 46 -6.94 5.88 -19.66
N PHE A 47 -5.70 5.68 -19.25
CA PHE A 47 -4.67 6.72 -19.34
C PHE A 47 -4.15 6.97 -20.74
N THR A 48 -4.24 6.00 -21.64
CA THR A 48 -3.81 6.14 -23.05
C THR A 48 -4.83 6.91 -23.88
N PHE A 49 -6.13 6.61 -23.71
CA PHE A 49 -7.17 7.21 -24.56
C PHE A 49 -7.82 8.47 -23.95
N TRP A 50 -7.89 8.55 -22.62
CA TRP A 50 -8.54 9.68 -21.92
C TRP A 50 -7.58 10.44 -20.99
N GLY A 51 -6.34 10.00 -20.86
CA GLY A 51 -5.30 10.65 -20.08
C GLY A 51 -4.22 11.28 -20.94
N ASN A 52 -3.16 11.74 -20.27
CA ASN A 52 -1.89 12.11 -20.86
C ASN A 52 -0.79 11.46 -20.00
N THR A 53 0.37 11.22 -20.59
CA THR A 53 1.57 10.69 -19.95
C THR A 53 1.89 11.41 -18.63
N ALA A 54 1.77 12.74 -18.61
CA ALA A 54 1.97 13.54 -17.39
C ALA A 54 1.00 13.17 -16.25
N THR A 55 -0.30 13.00 -16.58
CA THR A 55 -1.34 12.57 -15.64
C THR A 55 -1.07 11.16 -15.09
N PHE A 56 -0.58 10.24 -15.94
CA PHE A 56 -0.26 8.86 -15.54
C PHE A 56 0.90 8.82 -14.53
N PHE A 57 2.00 9.51 -14.82
CA PHE A 57 3.13 9.62 -13.90
C PHE A 57 2.76 10.34 -12.60
N GLY A 58 1.93 11.38 -12.72
CA GLY A 58 1.34 12.08 -11.59
C GLY A 58 0.55 11.16 -10.66
N GLY A 59 -0.45 10.47 -11.21
CA GLY A 59 -1.29 9.53 -10.46
C GLY A 59 -0.50 8.39 -9.83
N SER A 60 0.51 7.86 -10.55
CA SER A 60 1.40 6.81 -10.02
C SER A 60 2.23 7.31 -8.84
N THR A 61 2.74 8.55 -8.91
CA THR A 61 3.49 9.18 -7.81
C THR A 61 2.63 9.34 -6.56
N LEU A 62 1.36 9.73 -6.74
CA LEU A 62 0.41 9.81 -5.64
C LEU A 62 0.08 8.44 -5.03
N GLY A 63 0.04 7.37 -5.85
CA GLY A 63 -0.10 6.00 -5.35
C GLY A 63 1.08 5.59 -4.47
N TYR A 64 2.31 5.93 -4.87
CA TYR A 64 3.52 5.65 -4.07
C TYR A 64 3.56 6.41 -2.74
N LEU A 65 3.02 7.64 -2.71
CA LEU A 65 2.89 8.39 -1.46
C LEU A 65 2.13 7.60 -0.39
N LEU A 66 1.20 6.73 -0.77
CA LEU A 66 0.48 5.89 0.18
C LEU A 66 1.33 4.75 0.69
N ALA A 67 1.87 3.94 -0.24
CA ALA A 67 2.65 2.78 0.13
C ALA A 67 3.86 3.17 0.99
N PHE A 68 4.61 4.19 0.56
CA PHE A 68 5.79 4.64 1.28
C PHE A 68 5.47 5.60 2.42
N GLY A 69 4.46 6.46 2.29
CA GLY A 69 4.08 7.39 3.36
C GLY A 69 3.54 6.68 4.59
N THR A 70 2.65 5.69 4.41
CA THR A 70 2.16 4.87 5.54
C THR A 70 3.29 4.06 6.18
N THR A 71 4.18 3.47 5.37
CA THR A 71 5.38 2.77 5.86
C THR A 71 6.33 3.69 6.62
N ALA A 72 6.57 4.89 6.10
CA ALA A 72 7.43 5.89 6.71
C ALA A 72 6.84 6.42 8.02
N LEU A 73 5.52 6.63 8.07
CA LEU A 73 4.81 7.00 9.29
C LEU A 73 4.86 5.88 10.33
N ALA A 74 4.67 4.63 9.92
CA ALA A 74 4.81 3.48 10.81
C ALA A 74 6.23 3.40 11.39
N GLY A 75 7.27 3.56 10.55
CA GLY A 75 8.66 3.59 11.00
C GLY A 75 8.98 4.75 11.95
N LEU A 76 8.42 5.94 11.69
CA LEU A 76 8.57 7.12 12.54
C LEU A 76 7.94 6.91 13.93
N LEU A 77 6.76 6.31 13.97
CA LEU A 77 6.02 6.08 15.22
C LEU A 77 6.44 4.81 15.95
N TRP A 78 7.10 3.86 15.29
CA TRP A 78 7.40 2.54 15.86
C TRP A 78 8.21 2.59 17.16
N PRO A 79 9.30 3.39 17.29
CA PRO A 79 10.04 3.49 18.55
C PRO A 79 9.23 4.14 19.69
N LEU A 80 8.20 4.93 19.38
CA LEU A 80 7.34 5.61 20.36
C LEU A 80 6.18 4.72 20.81
N LEU A 81 5.53 4.03 19.87
CA LEU A 81 4.34 3.22 20.13
C LEU A 81 4.67 1.81 20.64
N ARG A 82 5.80 1.24 20.22
CA ARG A 82 6.23 -0.11 20.62
C ARG A 82 7.74 -0.15 20.93
N PRO A 83 8.20 0.57 21.96
CA PRO A 83 9.63 0.68 22.29
C PRO A 83 10.29 -0.67 22.57
N ASP A 84 9.57 -1.61 23.22
CA ASP A 84 10.12 -2.93 23.55
C ASP A 84 10.39 -3.79 22.31
N SER A 85 9.48 -3.73 21.32
CA SER A 85 9.65 -4.42 20.04
C SER A 85 10.80 -3.80 19.24
N PHE A 86 10.89 -2.46 19.23
CA PHE A 86 11.97 -1.77 18.54
C PHE A 86 13.35 -2.10 19.12
N ARG A 87 13.51 -2.08 20.46
CA ARG A 87 14.79 -2.38 21.13
C ARG A 87 15.30 -3.80 20.88
N ARG A 88 14.41 -4.76 20.64
CA ARG A 88 14.75 -6.15 20.31
C ARG A 88 15.08 -6.36 18.84
N SER A 89 14.81 -5.37 17.98
CA SER A 89 15.04 -5.45 16.54
C SER A 89 16.49 -5.11 16.17
N PRO A 90 17.07 -5.74 15.13
CA PRO A 90 18.32 -5.27 14.52
C PRO A 90 18.24 -3.84 13.99
N ALA A 91 17.03 -3.32 13.75
CA ALA A 91 16.78 -1.95 13.31
C ALA A 91 16.92 -0.90 14.45
N ALA A 92 17.27 -1.31 15.68
CA ALA A 92 17.50 -0.45 16.84
C ALA A 92 18.77 0.43 16.75
N VAL A 93 19.15 0.83 15.55
CA VAL A 93 20.31 1.69 15.31
C VAL A 93 19.97 3.12 15.67
N GLN A 94 20.85 3.76 16.45
CA GLN A 94 20.72 5.15 16.84
C GLN A 94 21.81 5.99 16.17
N LEU A 95 21.44 7.16 15.68
CA LEU A 95 22.33 8.17 15.13
C LEU A 95 22.11 9.46 15.92
N PHE A 96 23.16 9.99 16.55
CA PHE A 96 23.07 11.19 17.43
C PHE A 96 22.02 11.07 18.55
N GLY A 97 21.80 9.87 19.09
CA GLY A 97 20.81 9.61 20.14
C GLY A 97 19.36 9.49 19.65
N LEU A 98 19.09 9.65 18.35
CA LEU A 98 17.79 9.42 17.74
C LEU A 98 17.76 8.09 16.98
N PRO A 99 16.66 7.32 17.04
CA PRO A 99 16.47 6.14 16.20
C PRO A 99 16.63 6.49 14.71
N LEU A 100 17.53 5.80 14.01
CA LEU A 100 17.79 6.02 12.59
C LEU A 100 16.50 5.87 11.75
N ILE A 101 15.63 4.94 12.15
CA ILE A 101 14.34 4.71 11.50
C ILE A 101 13.38 5.90 11.59
N GLN A 102 13.48 6.71 12.65
CA GLN A 102 12.70 7.95 12.77
C GLN A 102 13.21 9.03 11.83
N ILE A 103 14.54 9.16 11.71
CA ILE A 103 15.15 10.11 10.79
C ILE A 103 14.79 9.74 9.34
N ALA A 104 14.92 8.46 8.99
CA ALA A 104 14.55 7.94 7.67
C ALA A 104 13.06 8.13 7.40
N GLY A 105 12.18 7.76 8.33
CA GLY A 105 10.73 7.94 8.20
C GLY A 105 10.32 9.40 8.04
N ALA A 106 10.88 10.31 8.85
CA ALA A 106 10.64 11.74 8.74
C ALA A 106 11.13 12.30 7.40
N GLY A 107 12.34 11.92 6.97
CA GLY A 107 12.91 12.33 5.68
C GLY A 107 12.07 11.84 4.50
N THR A 108 11.61 10.59 4.52
CA THR A 108 10.71 10.04 3.51
C THR A 108 9.37 10.77 3.49
N LEU A 109 8.76 11.05 4.64
CA LEU A 109 7.51 11.81 4.72
C LEU A 109 7.67 13.23 4.16
N LEU A 110 8.76 13.92 4.52
CA LEU A 110 9.06 15.26 3.99
C LEU A 110 9.27 15.23 2.48
N TYR A 111 9.99 14.24 1.95
CA TYR A 111 10.19 14.06 0.52
C TYR A 111 8.86 13.84 -0.23
N PHE A 112 8.01 12.95 0.27
CA PHE A 112 6.70 12.72 -0.36
C PHE A 112 5.75 13.91 -0.20
N ALA A 113 5.80 14.65 0.90
CA ALA A 113 5.04 15.89 1.07
C ALA A 113 5.50 16.95 0.05
N PHE A 114 6.80 17.07 -0.19
CA PHE A 114 7.34 17.95 -1.23
C PHE A 114 6.90 17.51 -2.63
N LEU A 115 6.97 16.22 -2.96
CA LEU A 115 6.49 15.69 -4.25
C LEU A 115 4.99 15.96 -4.44
N PHE A 116 4.19 15.80 -3.41
CA PHE A 116 2.76 16.10 -3.43
C PHE A 116 2.51 17.58 -3.72
N TRP A 117 3.23 18.46 -3.03
CA TRP A 117 3.14 19.90 -3.26
C TRP A 117 3.59 20.29 -4.69
N ALA A 118 4.71 19.73 -5.17
CA ALA A 118 5.21 19.98 -6.52
C ALA A 118 4.23 19.49 -7.58
N PHE A 119 3.56 18.36 -7.34
CA PHE A 119 2.51 17.85 -8.20
C PHE A 119 1.30 18.79 -8.28
N LEU A 120 0.86 19.36 -7.16
CA LEU A 120 -0.29 20.27 -7.13
C LEU A 120 0.00 21.65 -7.72
N THR A 121 1.24 22.12 -7.63
CA THR A 121 1.61 23.50 -8.02
C THR A 121 2.18 23.60 -9.43
N ASN A 122 2.73 22.52 -9.98
CA ASN A 122 3.38 22.57 -11.29
C ASN A 122 2.38 22.27 -12.44
N PRO A 123 2.12 23.25 -13.32
CA PRO A 123 1.17 23.11 -14.42
C PRO A 123 1.59 22.07 -15.46
N ALA A 124 2.87 21.70 -15.54
CA ALA A 124 3.38 20.69 -16.47
C ALA A 124 2.90 19.27 -16.14
N PHE A 125 2.61 18.97 -14.87
CA PHE A 125 1.99 17.70 -14.50
C PHE A 125 0.50 17.64 -14.85
N GLY A 126 -0.06 18.78 -15.27
CA GLY A 126 -1.47 19.00 -15.44
C GLY A 126 -2.16 18.88 -14.09
N LEU A 127 -2.85 19.94 -13.66
CA LEU A 127 -3.95 19.82 -12.70
C LEU A 127 -5.11 19.06 -13.37
N ALA A 128 -4.83 17.84 -13.83
CA ALA A 128 -5.79 16.99 -14.49
C ALA A 128 -6.67 16.46 -13.37
N ARG A 129 -7.90 16.98 -13.31
CA ARG A 129 -9.00 16.46 -12.50
C ARG A 129 -9.03 14.92 -12.48
N LEU A 130 -8.66 14.29 -13.60
CA LEU A 130 -8.46 12.85 -13.76
C LEU A 130 -7.43 12.23 -12.79
N GLY A 131 -6.28 12.86 -12.55
CA GLY A 131 -5.26 12.37 -11.63
C GLY A 131 -5.71 12.41 -10.17
N LEU A 132 -6.37 13.49 -9.76
CA LEU A 132 -6.95 13.62 -8.41
C LEU A 132 -8.13 12.66 -8.19
N VAL A 133 -9.00 12.52 -9.20
CA VAL A 133 -10.10 11.55 -9.17
C VAL A 133 -9.57 10.12 -9.15
N GLY A 134 -8.54 9.82 -9.94
CA GLY A 134 -7.87 8.51 -9.94
C GLY A 134 -7.25 8.19 -8.58
N PHE A 135 -6.58 9.16 -7.96
CA PHE A 135 -6.07 9.04 -6.59
C PHE A 135 -7.19 8.79 -5.58
N ALA A 136 -8.24 9.61 -5.58
CA ALA A 136 -9.37 9.44 -4.67
C ALA A 136 -10.07 8.08 -4.88
N LEU A 137 -10.25 7.65 -6.13
CA LEU A 137 -10.84 6.35 -6.44
C LEU A 137 -9.95 5.20 -5.93
N TYR A 138 -8.63 5.29 -6.12
CA TYR A 138 -7.69 4.31 -5.58
C TYR A 138 -7.83 4.15 -4.06
N TRP A 139 -7.94 5.27 -3.33
CA TRP A 139 -8.23 5.27 -1.89
C TRP A 139 -9.56 4.62 -1.54
N LEU A 140 -10.62 5.00 -2.24
CA LEU A 140 -11.98 4.51 -1.97
C LEU A 140 -12.11 3.01 -2.26
N VAL A 141 -11.44 2.51 -3.30
CA VAL A 141 -11.39 1.08 -3.62
C VAL A 141 -10.63 0.33 -2.52
N GLY A 142 -9.45 0.79 -2.11
CA GLY A 142 -8.68 0.15 -1.05
C GLY A 142 -9.43 0.11 0.29
N LEU A 143 -10.02 1.24 0.68
CA LEU A 143 -10.85 1.34 1.88
C LEU A 143 -12.10 0.48 1.78
N GLY A 144 -12.75 0.47 0.61
CA GLY A 144 -13.93 -0.35 0.34
C GLY A 144 -13.63 -1.84 0.50
N ILE A 145 -12.53 -2.33 -0.07
CA ILE A 145 -12.07 -3.71 0.11
C ILE A 145 -11.89 -4.02 1.60
N PHE A 146 -11.19 -3.15 2.33
CA PHE A 146 -10.97 -3.34 3.77
C PHE A 146 -12.28 -3.39 4.56
N VAL A 147 -13.20 -2.45 4.33
CA VAL A 147 -14.49 -2.37 5.05
C VAL A 147 -15.38 -3.57 4.73
N ILE A 148 -15.48 -3.96 3.46
CA ILE A 148 -16.25 -5.15 3.04
C ILE A 148 -15.67 -6.40 3.72
N ALA A 149 -14.34 -6.57 3.66
CA ALA A 149 -13.69 -7.72 4.23
C ALA A 149 -13.81 -7.75 5.77
N TRP A 150 -13.80 -6.59 6.43
CA TRP A 150 -14.05 -6.44 7.85
C TRP A 150 -15.49 -6.80 8.23
N GLN A 151 -16.49 -6.32 7.48
CA GLN A 151 -17.90 -6.64 7.72
C GLN A 151 -18.20 -8.14 7.56
N VAL A 152 -17.70 -8.75 6.48
CA VAL A 152 -17.87 -10.19 6.21
C VAL A 152 -17.24 -11.03 7.33
N ARG A 153 -16.02 -10.71 7.75
CA ARG A 153 -15.35 -11.48 8.81
C ARG A 153 -15.97 -11.27 10.19
N ARG A 154 -16.44 -10.07 10.47
CA ARG A 154 -17.23 -9.80 11.68
C ARG A 154 -18.51 -10.62 11.70
N ALA A 155 -19.19 -10.76 10.56
CA ALA A 155 -20.36 -11.63 10.42
C ALA A 155 -20.03 -13.13 10.57
N GLN A 156 -18.80 -13.54 10.24
CA GLN A 156 -18.28 -14.90 10.44
C GLN A 156 -17.73 -15.15 11.85
N GLY A 157 -17.78 -14.16 12.76
CA GLY A 157 -17.28 -14.28 14.13
C GLY A 157 -15.75 -14.29 14.26
N ILE A 158 -15.02 -13.89 13.21
CA ILE A 158 -13.55 -13.83 13.20
C ILE A 158 -13.12 -12.45 13.69
N ASP A 159 -12.46 -12.38 14.86
CA ASP A 159 -11.88 -11.13 15.36
C ASP A 159 -10.56 -10.82 14.65
N LEU A 160 -10.62 -9.87 13.72
CA LEU A 160 -9.47 -9.40 12.96
C LEU A 160 -8.42 -8.68 13.80
N SER A 161 -8.76 -8.21 15.00
CA SER A 161 -7.79 -7.56 15.89
C SER A 161 -6.76 -8.53 16.47
N LEU A 162 -7.05 -9.84 16.44
CA LEU A 162 -6.14 -10.88 16.91
C LEU A 162 -4.99 -11.14 15.93
N VAL A 163 -5.21 -10.98 14.62
CA VAL A 163 -4.18 -11.19 13.58
C VAL A 163 -2.99 -10.24 13.73
N TYR A 164 -3.22 -9.05 14.26
CA TYR A 164 -2.20 -8.00 14.38
C TYR A 164 -1.60 -7.88 15.80
N ARG A 165 -2.03 -8.71 16.74
CA ARG A 165 -1.58 -8.66 18.15
C ARG A 165 -0.27 -9.39 18.37
N GLU A 166 -0.03 -10.49 17.65
CA GLU A 166 1.18 -11.28 17.81
C GLU A 166 1.70 -11.66 16.43
N VAL A 167 2.93 -11.26 16.13
CA VAL A 167 3.68 -11.84 15.02
C VAL A 167 3.87 -13.30 15.38
N PRO A 168 3.37 -14.27 14.60
CA PRO A 168 3.68 -15.67 14.84
C PRO A 168 5.19 -15.80 14.96
N ALA A 169 5.66 -16.39 16.06
CA ALA A 169 7.06 -16.75 16.16
C ALA A 169 7.33 -17.77 15.05
N GLU A 170 8.02 -17.34 13.99
CA GLU A 170 8.70 -18.25 13.08
C GLU A 170 9.78 -19.01 13.84
#